data_AF-A0A183HVG5-F1
#
_entry.id   AF-A0A183HVG5-F1
#
_cell.length_a   1.000
_cell.length_b   1.000
_cell.length_c   1.000
_cell.angle_alpha   90.00
_cell.angle_beta   90.00
_cell.angle_gamma   90.00
#
_symmetry.space_group_name_H-M   'P 1'
#
loop_
_entity.id
_entity.type
_entity.pdbx_description
1 polymer ?
#
loop_
_entity_poly.entity_id
_entity_poly.type
_entity_poly.pdbx_seq_one_letter_code
_entity_poly.pdbx_strand_id
1 'polypeptide(L)'
;MISFASVTKVLSHSDETRDAYNLSNLTSKKNTVYKNWKLKEEFQAEGLDGKMHQITFDFDPATDSLKETHIRMDDPNDHGETYTYTVDGDTLTLVTFSLIHCGDTNKINLHSKLTDL
;
A
#
# COMPACT_ATOMS: atom_id res chain seq x y z
N MET A 1 -14.19 6.62 19.68
CA MET A 1 -13.17 7.64 19.34
C MET A 1 -12.66 7.30 17.94
N ILE A 2 -12.95 8.12 16.93
CA ILE A 2 -12.45 7.89 15.56
C ILE A 2 -10.99 8.33 15.58
N SER A 3 -10.08 7.39 15.76
CA SER A 3 -8.65 7.64 15.64
C SER A 3 -8.31 7.61 14.15
N PHE A 4 -8.22 8.76 13.50
CA PHE A 4 -7.55 8.85 12.20
C PHE A 4 -6.07 8.54 12.44
N ALA A 5 -5.69 7.28 12.22
CA ALA A 5 -4.28 6.92 12.14
C ALA A 5 -3.77 7.45 10.79
N SER A 6 -2.93 8.48 10.82
CA SER A 6 -2.17 8.90 9.64
C SER A 6 -1.15 7.81 9.32
N VAL A 7 -1.16 7.32 8.08
CA VAL A 7 -0.13 6.43 7.56
C VAL A 7 0.73 7.24 6.60
N THR A 8 2.03 7.29 6.87
CA THR A 8 3.02 7.87 5.96
C THR A 8 3.70 6.74 5.20
N LYS A 9 3.59 6.75 3.88
CA LYS A 9 4.29 5.79 3.01
C LYS A 9 5.58 6.42 2.48
N VAL A 10 6.67 5.68 2.52
CA VAL A 10 7.95 6.11 1.92
C VAL A 10 8.37 5.03 0.94
N LEU A 11 8.31 5.35 -0.35
CA LEU A 11 8.66 4.44 -1.44
C LEU A 11 10.01 4.84 -2.01
N SER A 12 10.82 3.84 -2.35
CA SER A 12 12.09 4.03 -3.06
C SER A 12 12.34 2.86 -3.99
N HIS A 13 13.22 3.05 -4.97
CA HIS A 13 13.85 1.92 -5.66
C HIS A 13 14.66 1.07 -4.67
N SER A 14 14.78 -0.22 -4.98
CA SER A 14 15.68 -1.11 -4.27
C SER A 14 17.10 -1.00 -4.82
N ASP A 15 18.06 -0.79 -3.91
CA ASP A 15 19.49 -0.87 -4.21
C ASP A 15 19.98 -2.33 -4.33
N GLU A 16 19.20 -3.29 -3.82
CA GLU A 16 19.58 -4.70 -3.72
C GLU A 16 19.09 -5.52 -4.92
N THR A 17 17.93 -5.16 -5.48
CA THR A 17 17.25 -5.95 -6.52
C THR A 17 16.80 -5.06 -7.68
N ARG A 18 17.20 -5.44 -8.90
CA ARG A 18 16.82 -4.72 -10.12
C ARG A 18 15.31 -4.72 -10.33
N ASP A 19 14.77 -3.58 -10.77
CA ASP A 19 13.35 -3.36 -11.08
C ASP A 19 12.42 -3.64 -9.88
N ALA A 20 12.96 -3.51 -8.66
CA ALA A 20 12.22 -3.70 -7.42
C ALA A 20 12.21 -2.42 -6.56
N TYR A 21 11.33 -2.42 -5.57
CA TYR A 21 11.02 -1.29 -4.73
C TYR A 21 11.04 -1.66 -3.26
N ASN A 22 11.24 -0.65 -2.41
CA ASN A 22 11.08 -0.71 -0.97
C ASN A 22 9.95 0.24 -0.55
N LEU A 23 9.19 -0.15 0.46
CA LEU A 23 8.12 0.66 1.06
C LEU A 23 8.22 0.60 2.58
N SER A 24 8.24 1.76 3.24
CA SER A 24 8.02 1.87 4.68
C SER A 24 6.64 2.47 4.94
N ASN A 25 5.77 1.75 5.65
CA ASN A 25 4.54 2.30 6.21
C ASN A 25 4.83 2.78 7.63
N LEU A 26 4.75 4.08 7.86
CA LEU A 26 5.02 4.72 9.13
C LEU A 26 3.71 5.15 9.78
N THR A 27 3.49 4.74 11.02
CA THR A 27 2.32 5.12 11.82
C THR A 27 2.72 5.44 13.25
N SER A 28 1.80 5.99 14.04
CA SER A 28 2.04 6.23 15.46
C SER A 28 2.06 4.96 16.33
N LYS A 29 1.57 3.82 15.80
CA LYS A 29 1.43 2.57 16.55
C LYS A 29 2.48 1.53 16.16
N LYS A 30 2.55 1.23 14.86
CA LYS A 30 3.43 0.20 14.30
C LYS A 30 3.84 0.59 12.90
N ASN A 31 5.12 0.44 12.61
CA ASN A 31 5.65 0.59 11.26
C ASN A 31 5.79 -0.78 10.61
N THR A 32 5.62 -0.85 9.29
CA THR A 32 5.95 -2.03 8.50
C THR A 32 6.91 -1.65 7.38
N VAL A 33 7.74 -2.60 6.97
CA VAL A 33 8.72 -2.41 5.90
C VAL A 33 8.58 -3.55 4.91
N TYR A 34 8.35 -3.21 3.64
CA TYR A 34 8.32 -4.14 2.51
C TYR A 34 9.57 -3.89 1.69
N LYS A 35 10.33 -4.94 1.41
CA LYS A 35 11.59 -4.85 0.66
C LYS A 35 11.53 -5.67 -0.61
N ASN A 36 12.22 -5.18 -1.64
CA ASN A 36 12.48 -5.90 -2.88
C ASN A 36 11.20 -6.42 -3.57
N TRP A 37 10.08 -5.73 -3.40
CA TRP A 37 8.84 -6.09 -4.06
C TRP A 37 8.83 -5.54 -5.50
N LYS A 38 8.13 -6.23 -6.39
CA LYS A 38 8.04 -5.85 -7.80
C LYS A 38 6.59 -5.55 -8.16
N LEU A 39 6.42 -4.67 -9.14
CA LEU A 39 5.09 -4.39 -9.68
C LEU A 39 4.51 -5.65 -10.32
N LYS A 40 3.21 -5.88 -10.10
CA LYS A 40 2.42 -7.02 -10.58
C LYS A 40 2.89 -8.39 -10.05
N GLU A 41 3.82 -8.40 -9.10
CA GLU A 41 4.25 -9.61 -8.40
C GLU A 41 3.68 -9.64 -6.98
N GLU A 42 3.18 -10.81 -6.61
CA GLU A 42 2.69 -11.11 -5.27
C GLU A 42 3.85 -11.35 -4.31
N PHE A 43 3.81 -10.75 -3.11
CA PHE A 43 4.76 -11.03 -2.05
C PHE A 43 4.06 -11.08 -0.69
N GLN A 44 4.69 -11.74 0.28
CA GLN A 44 4.14 -11.88 1.63
C GLN A 44 4.84 -10.94 2.59
N ALA A 45 4.06 -10.16 3.33
CA ALA A 45 4.59 -9.34 4.40
C ALA A 45 3.53 -9.09 5.48
N GLU A 46 4.00 -8.58 6.63
CA GLU A 46 3.11 -8.24 7.73
C GLU A 46 2.33 -6.95 7.43
N GLY A 47 1.01 -6.99 7.57
CA GLY A 47 0.14 -5.83 7.51
C GLY A 47 0.23 -4.96 8.78
N LEU A 48 -0.35 -3.76 8.74
CA LEU A 48 -0.45 -2.87 9.91
C LEU A 48 -1.30 -3.47 11.05
N ASP A 49 -2.13 -4.47 10.75
CA ASP A 49 -2.91 -5.26 11.70
C ASP A 49 -2.10 -6.38 12.39
N GLY A 50 -0.84 -6.56 12.01
CA GLY A 50 0.04 -7.60 12.55
C GLY A 50 -0.21 -9.00 11.99
N LYS A 51 -0.99 -9.12 10.90
CA LYS A 51 -1.23 -10.39 10.21
C LYS A 51 -0.34 -10.50 8.98
N MET A 52 -0.12 -11.73 8.51
CA MET A 52 0.56 -11.96 7.23
C MET A 52 -0.44 -11.76 6.09
N HIS A 53 -0.07 -10.92 5.15
CA HIS A 53 -0.87 -10.58 3.98
C HIS A 53 -0.14 -11.04 2.72
N GLN A 54 -0.89 -11.52 1.73
CA GLN A 54 -0.45 -11.59 0.35
C GLN A 54 -0.70 -10.20 -0.27
N ILE A 55 0.37 -9.54 -0.72
CA ILE A 55 0.34 -8.13 -1.16
C ILE A 55 0.78 -8.03 -2.62
N THR A 56 0.12 -7.17 -3.38
CA THR A 56 0.48 -6.85 -4.77
C THR A 56 0.35 -5.35 -5.02
N PHE A 57 1.34 -4.79 -5.72
CA PHE A 57 1.30 -3.42 -6.23
C PHE A 57 1.17 -3.42 -7.75
N ASP A 58 0.24 -2.64 -8.28
CA ASP A 58 0.07 -2.45 -9.73
C ASP A 58 0.03 -0.96 -10.05
N PHE A 59 0.86 -0.52 -10.97
CA PHE A 59 0.94 0.88 -11.39
C PHE A 59 0.41 1.01 -12.82
N ASP A 60 -0.59 1.87 -12.99
CA ASP A 60 -1.17 2.21 -14.29
C ASP A 60 -0.64 3.56 -14.77
N PRO A 61 0.27 3.58 -15.76
CA PRO A 61 0.84 4.82 -16.27
C PRO A 61 -0.16 5.67 -17.08
N ALA A 62 -1.30 5.11 -17.51
CA ALA A 62 -2.32 5.88 -18.23
C ALA A 62 -3.11 6.80 -17.30
N THR A 63 -3.23 6.42 -16.03
CA THR A 63 -3.99 7.15 -15.00
C THR A 63 -3.11 7.70 -13.89
N ASP A 64 -1.80 7.46 -13.96
CA ASP A 64 -0.81 7.79 -12.93
C ASP A 64 -1.24 7.29 -11.54
N SER A 65 -1.72 6.04 -11.51
CA SER A 65 -2.33 5.47 -10.32
C SER A 65 -1.62 4.20 -9.84
N LEU A 66 -1.42 4.12 -8.53
CA LEU A 66 -0.87 2.96 -7.84
C LEU A 66 -1.97 2.23 -7.10
N LYS A 67 -2.15 0.95 -7.39
CA LYS A 67 -3.08 0.05 -6.70
C LYS A 67 -2.31 -0.87 -5.77
N GLU A 68 -2.65 -0.85 -4.50
CA GLU A 68 -2.11 -1.73 -3.45
C GLU A 68 -3.23 -2.68 -3.02
N THR A 69 -3.01 -3.98 -3.14
CA THR A 69 -3.99 -5.01 -2.74
C THR A 69 -3.42 -5.86 -1.62
N HIS A 70 -4.22 -6.11 -0.59
CA HIS A 70 -3.90 -6.90 0.58
C HIS A 70 -4.94 -8.01 0.75
N ILE A 71 -4.50 -9.26 0.89
CA ILE A 71 -5.36 -10.39 1.24
C ILE A 71 -4.76 -11.06 2.47
N ARG A 72 -5.51 -11.17 3.58
CA ARG A 72 -5.02 -11.88 4.76
C ARG A 72 -4.83 -13.35 4.46
N MET A 73 -3.68 -13.88 4.87
CA MET A 73 -3.37 -15.30 4.66
C MET A 73 -4.04 -16.22 5.69
N ASP A 74 -4.44 -15.70 6.85
CA ASP A 74 -5.07 -16.48 7.92
C ASP A 74 -6.60 -16.55 7.80
N ASP A 75 -7.19 -15.84 6.83
CA ASP A 75 -8.62 -15.90 6.53
C ASP A 75 -8.84 -16.31 5.06
N PRO A 76 -9.21 -17.57 4.79
CA PRO A 76 -9.43 -18.06 3.43
C PRO A 76 -10.67 -17.44 2.75
N ASN A 77 -11.51 -16.71 3.49
CA ASN A 77 -12.65 -15.96 2.94
C ASN A 77 -12.33 -14.46 2.81
N ASP A 78 -11.11 -14.03 3.09
CA ASP A 78 -10.72 -12.65 2.84
C ASP A 78 -10.64 -12.43 1.33
N HIS A 79 -11.56 -11.62 0.83
CA HIS A 79 -11.63 -11.27 -0.58
C HIS A 79 -10.65 -10.14 -0.94
N GLY A 80 -10.02 -9.53 0.06
CA GLY A 80 -8.99 -8.52 -0.07
C GLY A 80 -9.47 -7.09 0.12
N GLU A 81 -8.52 -6.27 0.53
CA GLU A 81 -8.61 -4.82 0.61
C GLU A 81 -7.78 -4.21 -0.51
N THR A 82 -8.36 -3.26 -1.24
CA THR A 82 -7.65 -2.52 -2.30
C THR A 82 -7.62 -1.03 -1.96
N TYR A 83 -6.43 -0.46 -2.05
CA TYR A 83 -6.18 0.97 -1.94
C TYR A 83 -5.70 1.48 -3.30
N THR A 84 -6.33 2.55 -3.81
CA THR A 84 -5.93 3.20 -5.06
C THR A 84 -5.47 4.61 -4.79
N TYR A 85 -4.23 4.89 -5.18
CA TYR A 85 -3.56 6.18 -5.02
C TYR A 85 -3.36 6.84 -6.37
N THR A 86 -3.46 8.16 -6.44
CA THR A 86 -2.88 8.95 -7.53
C THR A 86 -1.53 9.49 -7.10
N VAL A 87 -0.57 9.48 -8.02
CA VAL A 87 0.75 10.09 -7.83
C VAL A 87 0.66 11.57 -8.18
N ASP A 88 1.20 12.43 -7.30
CA ASP A 88 1.38 13.87 -7.54
C ASP A 88 2.77 14.27 -7.06
N GLY A 89 3.74 14.22 -7.99
CA GLY A 89 5.15 14.38 -7.69
C GLY A 89 5.61 13.38 -6.63
N ASP A 90 5.97 13.90 -5.46
CA ASP A 90 6.40 13.06 -4.33
C ASP A 90 5.24 12.50 -3.49
N THR A 91 3.98 12.82 -3.79
CA THR A 91 2.85 12.52 -2.91
C THR A 91 1.91 11.48 -3.51
N LEU A 92 1.50 10.50 -2.71
CA LEU A 92 0.44 9.54 -2.99
C LEU A 92 -0.81 10.00 -2.26
N THR A 93 -1.85 10.33 -3.03
CA THR A 93 -3.16 10.68 -2.48
C THR A 93 -4.09 9.48 -2.61
N LEU A 94 -4.66 8.99 -1.51
CA LEU A 94 -5.68 7.95 -1.57
C LEU A 94 -6.94 8.50 -2.22
N VAL A 95 -7.31 7.92 -3.36
CA VAL A 95 -8.52 8.27 -4.10
C VAL A 95 -9.66 7.36 -3.70
N THR A 96 -9.40 6.05 -3.63
CA THR A 96 -10.43 5.05 -3.38
C THR A 96 -9.90 3.96 -2.45
N PHE A 97 -10.72 3.62 -1.47
CA PHE A 97 -10.59 2.40 -0.67
C PHE A 97 -11.76 1.48 -1.04
N SER A 98 -11.45 0.23 -1.36
CA SER A 98 -12.45 -0.79 -1.67
C SER A 98 -12.18 -2.02 -0.80
N LEU A 99 -13.07 -2.26 0.16
CA LEU A 99 -13.24 -3.60 0.71
C LEU A 99 -14.03 -4.39 -0.31
N ILE A 100 -13.54 -5.56 -0.72
CA ILE A 100 -14.22 -6.38 -1.75
C ILE A 100 -15.59 -6.93 -1.24
N HIS A 101 -16.06 -6.51 -0.05
CA HIS A 101 -17.41 -6.77 0.47
C HIS A 101 -18.26 -5.56 0.89
N CYS A 102 -17.80 -4.30 0.81
CA CYS A 102 -18.70 -3.17 1.09
C CYS A 102 -18.18 -1.85 0.50
N GLY A 103 -19.06 -1.16 -0.25
CA GLY A 103 -18.79 0.08 -0.97
C GLY A 103 -18.70 1.32 -0.08
N ASP A 104 -17.95 1.27 1.02
CA ASP A 104 -17.74 2.42 1.90
C ASP A 104 -16.41 3.11 1.58
N THR A 105 -16.49 4.25 0.88
CA THR A 105 -15.36 5.11 0.57
C THR A 105 -14.96 5.90 1.83
N ASN A 106 -14.00 5.40 2.61
CA ASN A 106 -13.37 6.16 3.67
C ASN A 106 -12.11 6.87 3.13
N LYS A 107 -12.09 8.20 3.15
CA LYS A 107 -10.90 9.00 2.83
C LYS A 107 -9.89 8.91 3.97
N ILE A 108 -8.83 8.13 3.78
CA ILE A 108 -7.64 8.18 4.62
C ILE A 108 -6.71 9.24 3.99
N ASN A 109 -6.37 10.29 4.74
CA ASN A 109 -5.33 11.22 4.32
C ASN A 109 -3.98 10.51 4.44
N LEU A 110 -3.40 10.08 3.31
CA LEU A 110 -2.00 9.68 3.25
C LEU A 110 -1.17 10.87 2.78
N HIS A 111 -0.09 11.14 3.52
CA HIS A 111 1.04 11.91 3.05
C HIS A 111 2.14 10.89 2.82
N SER A 112 2.48 10.61 1.57
CA SER A 112 3.71 9.90 1.23
C SER A 112 4.74 10.88 0.69
N LYS A 113 6.02 10.51 0.79
CA LYS A 113 7.12 11.20 0.11
C LYS A 113 7.78 10.14 -0.78
N LEU A 114 7.59 10.22 -2.09
CA LEU A 114 8.41 9.54 -3.09
C LEU A 114 9.72 10.31 -3.15
N THR A 115 10.80 9.59 -3.38
CA THR A 115 12.09 10.19 -3.70
C THR A 115 12.53 9.52 -4.98
N ASP A 116 12.45 10.28 -6.06
CA ASP A 116 12.93 10.01 -7.43
C ASP A 116 12.52 8.65 -8.05
N LEU A 117 11.53 8.71 -8.94
CA LEU A 117 11.22 7.69 -9.98
C LEU A 117 12.07 7.92 -11.24
#